data_AF-A0A2A2D9J5-F1
#
_entry.id   AF-A0A2A2D9J5-F1
#
_cell.length_a   1.000
_cell.length_b   1.000
_cell.length_c   1.000
_cell.angle_alpha   90.00
_cell.angle_beta   90.00
_cell.angle_gamma   90.00
#
_symmetry.space_group_name_H-M   'P 1'
#
loop_
_entity.id
_entity.type
_entity.pdbx_description
1 polymer ?
#
loop_
_entity_poly.entity_id
_entity_poly.type
_entity_poly.pdbx_seq_one_letter_code
_entity_poly.pdbx_strand_id
1 'polypeptide(L)'
;MSTITTTDVESVTERQALAELSKFFQLHAARTGRGDSSFMPMFSGRIDEAWHRLSDDRQAYAQFCTDNAGRQVTHVSTLGRGPIQWTSDYEARFGALPVIWFAATTGSINQAAYELYRSTGRIEASWNCGPGGGDGDGSLTEDTTA
;
A
#
# COMPACT_ATOMS: atom_id res chain seq x y z
N MET A 1 -28.34 23.07 -2.24
CA MET A 1 -27.96 21.65 -2.08
C MET A 1 -26.97 21.34 -3.16
N SER A 2 -25.69 21.17 -2.84
CA SER A 2 -24.65 20.85 -3.83
C SER A 2 -24.73 19.36 -4.17
N THR A 3 -24.94 19.02 -5.43
CA THR A 3 -24.91 17.64 -5.94
C THR A 3 -23.46 17.23 -6.14
N ILE A 4 -23.02 16.20 -5.41
CA ILE A 4 -21.72 15.56 -5.61
C ILE A 4 -21.77 14.77 -6.93
N THR A 5 -20.81 14.98 -7.82
CA THR A 5 -20.71 14.27 -9.10
C THR A 5 -19.88 12.98 -8.95
N THR A 6 -20.00 12.06 -9.92
CA THR A 6 -19.20 10.81 -9.93
C THR A 6 -17.70 11.09 -9.87
N THR A 7 -17.23 12.13 -10.57
CA THR A 7 -15.82 12.55 -10.57
C THR A 7 -15.35 13.02 -9.19
N ASP A 8 -16.22 13.71 -8.43
CA ASP A 8 -15.92 14.13 -7.07
C ASP A 8 -15.72 12.92 -6.14
N VAL A 9 -16.60 11.92 -6.24
CA VAL A 9 -16.50 10.68 -5.42
C VAL A 9 -15.22 9.90 -5.74
N GLU A 10 -14.88 9.79 -7.02
CA GLU A 10 -13.66 9.11 -7.46
C GLU A 10 -12.40 9.83 -6.94
N SER A 11 -12.38 11.16 -7.02
CA SER A 11 -11.27 11.98 -6.50
C SER A 11 -11.14 11.93 -4.97
N VAL A 12 -12.25 11.81 -4.23
CA VAL A 12 -12.24 11.61 -2.78
C VAL A 12 -11.67 10.24 -2.44
N THR A 13 -12.12 9.21 -3.16
CA THR A 13 -11.65 7.83 -2.97
C THR A 13 -10.16 7.70 -3.29
N GLU A 14 -9.69 8.35 -4.35
CA GLU A 14 -8.27 8.38 -4.69
C GLU A 14 -7.41 9.06 -3.63
N ARG A 15 -7.85 10.22 -3.13
CA ARG A 15 -7.16 10.92 -2.03
C ARG A 15 -7.09 10.06 -0.76
N GLN A 16 -8.16 9.34 -0.44
CA GLN A 16 -8.16 8.40 0.68
C GLN A 16 -7.20 7.24 0.44
N ALA A 17 -7.17 6.67 -0.77
CA ALA A 17 -6.25 5.59 -1.12
C ALA A 17 -4.79 6.02 -0.98
N LEU A 18 -4.42 7.20 -1.50
CA LEU A 18 -3.07 7.75 -1.37
C LEU A 18 -2.72 8.10 0.09
N ALA A 19 -3.67 8.57 0.89
CA ALA A 19 -3.45 8.82 2.31
C ALA A 19 -3.22 7.52 3.12
N GLU A 20 -3.79 6.40 2.70
CA GLU A 20 -3.53 5.10 3.31
C GLU A 20 -2.24 4.45 2.79
N LEU A 21 -1.93 4.63 1.51
CA LEU A 21 -0.66 4.22 0.91
C LEU A 21 0.52 4.90 1.60
N SER A 22 0.40 6.19 1.93
CA SER A 22 1.47 6.91 2.63
C SER A 22 1.76 6.32 4.02
N LYS A 23 0.72 5.99 4.79
CA LYS A 23 0.86 5.32 6.09
C LYS A 23 1.49 3.94 5.95
N PHE A 24 1.09 3.20 4.93
CA PHE A 24 1.68 1.90 4.60
C PHE A 24 3.19 2.00 4.30
N PHE A 25 3.60 3.00 3.52
CA PHE A 25 5.01 3.28 3.24
C PHE A 25 5.80 3.72 4.48
N GLN A 26 5.21 4.59 5.30
CA GLN A 26 5.78 4.99 6.60
C GLN A 26 6.00 3.80 7.53
N LEU A 27 5.07 2.83 7.51
CA LEU A 27 5.16 1.62 8.32
C LEU A 27 6.27 0.70 7.81
N HIS A 28 6.33 0.47 6.50
CA HIS A 28 7.39 -0.31 5.85
C HIS A 28 8.79 0.27 6.15
N ALA A 29 8.95 1.58 5.99
CA ALA A 29 10.20 2.26 6.31
C ALA A 29 10.59 2.13 7.79
N ALA A 30 9.64 2.25 8.71
CA ALA A 30 9.91 2.09 10.14
C ALA A 30 10.31 0.64 10.52
N ARG A 31 9.70 -0.38 9.89
CA ARG A 31 10.03 -1.79 10.15
C ARG A 31 11.43 -2.14 9.67
N THR A 32 11.70 -1.88 8.41
CA THR A 32 13.02 -2.09 7.81
C THR A 32 14.13 -1.28 8.48
N GLY A 33 13.85 -0.05 8.93
CA GLY A 33 14.80 0.75 9.73
C GLY A 33 15.18 0.11 11.07
N ARG A 34 14.41 -0.88 11.54
CA ARG A 34 14.71 -1.71 12.72
C ARG A 34 15.23 -3.10 12.36
N GLY A 35 15.54 -3.35 11.09
CA GLY A 35 16.01 -4.65 10.60
C GLY A 35 14.91 -5.69 10.39
N ASP A 36 13.63 -5.33 10.47
CA ASP A 36 12.52 -6.23 10.12
C ASP A 36 12.33 -6.27 8.61
N SER A 37 12.64 -7.43 8.02
CA SER A 37 12.48 -7.73 6.59
C SER A 37 11.22 -8.55 6.28
N SER A 38 10.28 -8.66 7.22
CA SER A 38 9.03 -9.38 7.01
C SER A 38 8.21 -8.73 5.90
N PHE A 39 7.75 -9.53 4.94
CA PHE A 39 6.97 -9.05 3.81
C PHE A 39 5.66 -8.40 4.27
N MET A 40 5.32 -7.26 3.66
CA MET A 40 4.09 -6.52 3.93
C MET A 40 3.13 -6.66 2.74
N PRO A 41 2.25 -7.66 2.71
CA PRO A 41 1.31 -7.82 1.59
C PRO A 41 0.34 -6.64 1.49
N MET A 42 0.17 -6.11 0.28
CA MET A 42 -0.90 -5.16 -0.06
C MET A 42 -2.14 -5.95 -0.46
N PHE A 43 -3.18 -5.92 0.38
CA PHE A 43 -4.41 -6.69 0.15
C PHE A 43 -5.61 -5.83 -0.29
N SER A 44 -5.51 -4.50 -0.17
CA SER A 44 -6.56 -3.59 -0.62
C SER A 44 -6.43 -3.36 -2.12
N GLY A 45 -7.44 -3.80 -2.87
CA GLY A 45 -7.45 -3.60 -4.33
C GLY A 45 -7.53 -2.11 -4.72
N ARG A 46 -8.16 -1.27 -3.89
CA ARG A 46 -8.24 0.18 -4.17
C ARG A 46 -6.93 0.92 -3.88
N ILE A 47 -6.23 0.55 -2.82
CA ILE A 47 -4.92 1.14 -2.49
C ILE A 47 -3.86 0.65 -3.48
N ASP A 48 -3.90 -0.63 -3.88
CA ASP A 48 -3.05 -1.20 -4.92
C ASP A 48 -3.21 -0.46 -6.26
N GLU A 49 -4.46 -0.23 -6.69
CA GLU A 49 -4.74 0.52 -7.91
C GLU A 49 -4.19 1.95 -7.88
N ALA A 50 -4.36 2.65 -6.75
CA ALA A 50 -3.80 4.00 -6.56
C ALA A 50 -2.26 3.98 -6.59
N TRP A 51 -1.64 2.92 -6.04
CA TRP A 51 -0.20 2.74 -6.11
C TRP A 51 0.27 2.53 -7.56
N HIS A 52 -0.40 1.68 -8.36
CA HIS A 52 -0.05 1.50 -9.78
C HIS A 52 -0.21 2.80 -10.57
N ARG A 53 -1.33 3.50 -10.42
CA ARG A 53 -1.55 4.81 -11.07
C ARG A 53 -0.47 5.82 -10.72
N LEU A 54 -0.10 5.93 -9.44
CA LEU A 54 0.96 6.82 -9.01
C LEU A 54 2.33 6.42 -9.59
N SER A 55 2.57 5.11 -9.75
CA SER A 55 3.83 4.58 -10.27
C SER A 55 4.04 4.83 -11.76
N ASP A 56 2.97 5.11 -12.52
CA ASP A 56 3.06 5.50 -13.94
C ASP A 56 3.76 6.85 -14.13
N ASP A 57 3.72 7.73 -13.12
CA ASP A 57 4.52 8.96 -13.06
C ASP A 57 5.74 8.75 -12.16
N ARG A 58 6.89 8.49 -12.79
CA ARG A 58 8.15 8.23 -12.09
C ARG A 58 8.55 9.37 -11.14
N GLN A 59 8.33 10.63 -11.52
CA GLN A 59 8.74 11.77 -10.70
C GLN A 59 7.80 11.92 -9.50
N ALA A 60 6.48 11.87 -9.73
CA ALA A 60 5.50 11.91 -8.65
C ALA A 60 5.69 10.75 -7.67
N TYR A 61 5.96 9.55 -8.17
CA TYR A 61 6.21 8.38 -7.33
C TYR A 61 7.48 8.50 -6.48
N ALA A 62 8.60 8.96 -7.07
CA ALA A 62 9.84 9.17 -6.34
C ALA A 62 9.67 10.23 -5.23
N GLN A 63 8.96 11.32 -5.52
CA GLN A 63 8.64 12.35 -4.53
C GLN A 63 7.77 11.76 -3.40
N PHE A 64 6.70 11.05 -3.75
CA PHE A 64 5.80 10.42 -2.78
C PHE A 64 6.54 9.42 -1.87
N CYS A 65 7.45 8.61 -2.43
CA CYS A 65 8.30 7.71 -1.66
C CYS A 65 9.21 8.48 -0.70
N THR A 66 9.85 9.54 -1.18
CA THR A 66 10.75 10.37 -0.35
C THR A 66 9.98 11.01 0.81
N ASP A 67 8.81 11.60 0.54
CA ASP A 67 8.00 12.30 1.54
C ASP A 67 7.45 11.35 2.62
N ASN A 68 7.14 10.11 2.26
CA ASN A 68 6.42 9.19 3.14
C ASN A 68 7.25 8.00 3.66
N ALA A 69 8.39 7.69 3.04
CA ALA A 69 9.29 6.63 3.49
C ALA A 69 10.73 7.10 3.71
N GLY A 70 11.06 8.36 3.33
CA GLY A 70 12.43 8.89 3.38
C GLY A 70 13.37 8.23 2.38
N ARG A 71 12.87 7.35 1.51
CA ARG A 71 13.62 6.57 0.53
C ARG A 71 12.69 5.97 -0.51
N GLN A 72 13.26 5.52 -1.63
CA GLN A 72 12.52 4.80 -2.65
C GLN A 72 11.90 3.51 -2.08
N VAL A 73 10.62 3.26 -2.39
CA VAL A 73 9.95 2.00 -2.12
C VAL A 73 9.83 1.23 -3.43
N THR A 74 10.44 0.04 -3.49
CA THR A 74 10.32 -0.85 -4.65
C THR A 74 8.99 -1.58 -4.59
N HIS A 75 8.24 -1.62 -5.68
CA HIS A 75 7.06 -2.46 -5.82
C HIS A 75 7.47 -3.86 -6.28
N VAL A 76 7.00 -4.91 -5.61
CA VAL A 76 7.30 -6.29 -5.97
C VAL A 76 6.01 -7.07 -6.16
N SER A 77 5.87 -7.71 -7.32
CA SER A 77 4.77 -8.63 -7.61
C SER A 77 5.00 -9.94 -6.88
N THR A 78 4.07 -10.35 -6.03
CA THR A 78 4.13 -11.61 -5.27
C THR A 78 2.71 -12.04 -4.95
N LEU A 79 2.31 -13.22 -5.45
CA LEU A 79 1.01 -13.79 -5.16
C LEU A 79 1.04 -14.55 -3.83
N GLY A 80 0.02 -14.37 -3.00
CA GLY A 80 -0.14 -15.14 -1.78
C GLY A 80 -1.51 -14.98 -1.12
N ARG A 81 -1.72 -15.76 -0.06
CA ARG A 81 -2.91 -15.71 0.80
C ARG A 81 -2.53 -16.10 2.21
N GLY A 82 -3.12 -15.45 3.20
CA GLY A 82 -2.87 -15.76 4.60
C GLY A 82 -3.15 -14.59 5.53
N PRO A 83 -2.69 -14.69 6.80
CA PRO A 83 -2.86 -13.63 7.77
C PRO A 83 -2.03 -12.39 7.40
N ILE A 84 -2.62 -11.21 7.54
CA ILE A 84 -1.95 -9.93 7.28
C ILE A 84 -1.31 -9.44 8.58
N GLN A 85 -0.07 -9.87 8.85
CA GLN A 85 0.56 -9.66 10.16
C GLN A 85 0.98 -8.21 10.46
N TRP A 86 1.09 -7.36 9.44
CA TRP A 86 1.54 -5.98 9.65
C TRP A 86 0.46 -5.07 10.24
N THR A 87 -0.80 -5.50 10.25
CA THR A 87 -1.94 -4.67 10.64
C THR A 87 -1.90 -4.28 12.11
N SER A 88 -1.34 -5.10 13.00
CA SER A 88 -1.14 -4.74 14.41
C SER A 88 -0.24 -3.52 14.58
N ASP A 89 0.85 -3.44 13.80
CA ASP A 89 1.77 -2.31 13.88
C ASP A 89 1.18 -1.06 13.21
N TYR A 90 0.39 -1.25 12.14
CA TYR A 90 -0.39 -0.17 11.56
C TYR A 90 -1.32 0.43 12.62
N GLU A 91 -2.08 -0.42 13.32
CA GLU A 91 -3.05 0.03 14.32
C GLU A 91 -2.42 0.71 15.52
N ALA A 92 -1.31 0.16 16.01
CA ALA A 92 -0.55 0.78 17.10
C ALA A 92 -0.08 2.20 16.75
N ARG A 93 0.16 2.48 15.47
CA ARG A 93 0.69 3.77 15.00
C ARG A 93 -0.39 4.74 14.50
N PHE A 94 -1.42 4.25 13.83
CA PHE A 94 -2.38 5.07 13.09
C PHE A 94 -3.84 4.86 13.50
N GLY A 95 -4.11 3.89 14.37
CA GLY A 95 -5.46 3.45 14.72
C GLY A 95 -6.04 2.41 13.76
N ALA A 96 -7.30 2.04 13.99
CA ALA A 96 -7.98 0.98 13.24
C ALA A 96 -7.93 1.20 11.71
N LEU A 97 -7.82 0.11 10.95
CA LEU A 97 -7.83 0.17 9.49
C LEU A 97 -9.16 0.74 8.99
N PRO A 98 -9.14 1.84 8.22
CA PRO A 98 -10.35 2.37 7.60
C PRO A 98 -10.91 1.42 6.55
N VAL A 99 -12.21 1.55 6.27
CA VAL A 99 -12.98 0.67 5.37
C VAL A 99 -12.37 0.53 3.96
N ILE A 100 -11.62 1.52 3.47
CA ILE A 100 -10.94 1.48 2.18
C ILE A 100 -9.91 0.36 2.05
N TRP A 101 -9.36 -0.14 3.17
CA TRP A 101 -8.50 -1.32 3.15
C TRP A 101 -9.24 -2.58 2.68
N PHE A 102 -10.57 -2.59 2.78
CA PHE A 102 -11.45 -3.70 2.40
C PHE A 102 -12.14 -3.43 1.05
N ALA A 103 -11.75 -2.38 0.33
CA ALA A 103 -12.28 -2.05 -0.97
C ALA A 103 -11.58 -2.84 -2.08
N ALA A 104 -12.38 -3.38 -3.00
CA ALA A 104 -11.90 -3.87 -4.29
C ALA A 104 -11.50 -2.69 -5.20
N THR A 105 -10.78 -2.97 -6.29
CA THR A 105 -10.43 -2.00 -7.32
C THR A 105 -11.64 -1.23 -7.85
N THR A 106 -12.80 -1.89 -7.96
CA THR A 106 -14.07 -1.26 -8.40
C THR A 106 -14.68 -0.31 -7.37
N GLY A 107 -14.10 -0.17 -6.18
CA GLY A 107 -14.64 0.60 -5.06
C GLY A 107 -15.65 -0.15 -4.19
N SER A 108 -16.03 -1.38 -4.55
CA SER A 108 -16.93 -2.21 -3.76
C SER A 108 -16.27 -2.63 -2.44
N ILE A 109 -16.93 -2.36 -1.31
CA ILE A 109 -16.44 -2.74 0.01
C ILE A 109 -16.78 -4.20 0.31
N ASN A 110 -15.79 -4.98 0.73
CA ASN A 110 -16.03 -6.29 1.33
C ASN A 110 -16.48 -6.11 2.78
N GLN A 111 -17.78 -5.86 2.95
CA GLN A 111 -18.39 -5.58 4.25
C GLN A 111 -18.20 -6.71 5.26
N ALA A 112 -18.30 -7.97 4.82
CA ALA A 112 -18.11 -9.13 5.68
C ALA A 112 -16.67 -9.22 6.23
N ALA A 113 -15.67 -8.94 5.40
CA ALA A 113 -14.28 -8.91 5.83
C ALA A 113 -14.02 -7.73 6.80
N TYR A 114 -14.62 -6.56 6.54
CA TYR A 114 -14.50 -5.41 7.43
C TYR A 114 -15.16 -5.68 8.80
N GLU A 115 -16.34 -6.27 8.84
CA GLU A 115 -17.03 -6.63 10.10
C GLU A 115 -16.28 -7.71 10.89
N LEU A 116 -15.75 -8.72 10.20
CA LEU A 116 -14.89 -9.73 10.83
C LEU A 116 -13.63 -9.08 11.43
N TYR A 117 -13.00 -8.16 10.70
CA TYR A 117 -11.89 -7.38 11.21
C TYR A 117 -12.29 -6.58 12.45
N ARG A 118 -13.40 -5.84 12.41
CA ARG A 118 -13.87 -5.01 13.54
C ARG A 118 -14.20 -5.82 14.78
N SER A 119 -14.63 -7.07 14.62
CA SER A 119 -14.97 -7.95 15.73
C SER A 119 -13.79 -8.75 16.28
N THR A 120 -12.79 -9.06 15.46
CA THR A 120 -11.69 -9.97 15.84
C THR A 120 -10.30 -9.32 15.90
N GLY A 121 -10.13 -8.16 15.26
CA GLY A 121 -8.83 -7.54 15.03
C GLY A 121 -7.93 -8.29 14.03
N ARG A 122 -8.45 -9.33 13.36
CA ARG A 122 -7.68 -10.22 12.48
C ARG A 122 -8.09 -10.02 11.03
N ILE A 123 -7.11 -10.11 10.14
CA ILE A 123 -7.31 -10.03 8.69
C ILE A 123 -6.65 -11.24 8.05
N GLU A 124 -7.42 -11.96 7.25
CA GLU A 124 -6.95 -13.01 6.35
C GLU A 124 -7.37 -12.62 4.92
N ALA A 125 -6.40 -12.45 4.03
CA ALA A 125 -6.64 -11.96 2.68
C ALA A 125 -5.67 -12.55 1.68
N SER A 126 -5.99 -12.41 0.40
CA SER A 126 -5.06 -12.64 -0.71
C SER A 126 -4.40 -11.32 -1.13
N TRP A 127 -3.22 -11.43 -1.71
CA TRP A 127 -2.47 -10.31 -2.27
C TRP A 127 -1.73 -10.75 -3.54
N ASN A 128 -1.38 -9.78 -4.37
CA ASN A 128 -0.59 -9.95 -5.58
C ASN A 128 0.68 -9.08 -5.58
N CYS A 129 0.87 -8.21 -4.58
CA CYS A 129 2.02 -7.33 -4.48
C CYS A 129 2.34 -6.91 -3.03
N GLY A 130 3.46 -6.21 -2.88
CA GLY A 130 3.90 -5.54 -1.66
C GLY A 130 5.19 -4.76 -1.88
N PRO A 131 5.67 -4.02 -0.87
CA PRO A 131 6.94 -3.33 -0.94
C PRO A 131 8.09 -4.34 -0.86
N GLY A 132 9.12 -4.12 -1.65
CA GLY A 132 10.36 -4.90 -1.62
C GLY A 132 11.27 -4.47 -0.47
N GLY A 133 11.99 -5.44 0.10
CA GLY A 133 13.14 -5.18 0.95
C GLY A 133 14.24 -4.55 0.11
N GLY A 134 14.57 -3.28 0.40
CA GLY A 134 15.62 -2.59 -0.32
C GLY A 134 16.99 -3.08 0.12
N ASP A 135 17.62 -3.88 -0.71
CA ASP A 135 19.04 -3.76 -0.98
C ASP A 135 19.17 -3.46 -2.47
N GLY A 136 19.52 -2.21 -2.78
CA GLY A 136 19.91 -1.84 -4.13
C GLY A 136 21.26 -2.49 -4.44
N ASP A 137 21.24 -3.67 -5.04
CA ASP A 137 22.36 -4.11 -5.86
C ASP A 137 22.29 -3.36 -7.19
N GLY A 138 23.03 -2.25 -7.25
CA GLY A 138 23.39 -1.61 -8.50
C GLY A 138 24.36 -2.50 -9.28
N SER A 139 23.84 -3.50 -9.99
CA SER A 139 24.57 -4.15 -11.07
C SER A 139 24.25 -3.41 -12.38
N LEU A 140 24.89 -2.26 -12.56
CA LEU A 140 25.11 -1.70 -13.89
C LEU A 140 26.15 -2.60 -14.57
N THR A 141 25.72 -3.62 -15.30
CA THR A 141 26.58 -4.16 -16.36
C THR A 141 26.45 -3.23 -17.56
N GLU A 142 27.20 -2.12 -17.50
CA GLU A 142 27.68 -1.49 -18.73
C GLU A 142 28.64 -2.49 -19.40
N ASP A 143 28.14 -3.28 -20.34
CA ASP A 143 29.01 -3.91 -21.34
C ASP A 143 29.05 -2.99 -22.55
N THR A 144 29.84 -1.91 -22.42
CA THR A 144 30.51 -1.32 -23.57
C THR A 144 31.83 -2.06 -23.70
N THR A 145 31.91 -2.95 -24.69
CA THR A 145 33.20 -3.38 -25.24
C THR A 145 33.24 -3.03 -26.72
N ALA A 146 34.40 -2.47 -27.10
CA ALA A 146 34.76 -1.82 -28.36
C ALA A 146 34.65 -2.69 -29.62
#